data_AF-A0A914P5T5-F1
#
_entry.id   AF-A0A914P5T5-F1
#
_cell.length_a   1.000
_cell.length_b   1.000
_cell.length_c   1.000
_cell.angle_alpha   90.00
_cell.angle_beta   90.00
_cell.angle_gamma   90.00
#
_symmetry.space_group_name_H-M   'P 1'
#
loop_
_entity.id
_entity.type
_entity.pdbx_description
1 polymer ?
#
loop_
_entity_poly.entity_id
_entity_poly.type
_entity_poly.pdbx_seq_one_letter_code
_entity_poly.pdbx_strand_id
1 'polypeptide(L)'
;MLSYLEPHYILTTSDRKFYEQGQKEYEKYQQNFDSNFTVNGFLMNAGFQCSDLLQICTFGGQIFDCCKYTHYILTDLGKCLRMELETAAEEENWLKKQYESGINNGLQVIADVRQDEEMDYFEINDEISDILRMSFRKNGGGGI
;
A
#
# COMPACT_ATOMS: atom_id res chain seq x y z
N MET A 1 -12.98 -8.76 -14.19
CA MET A 1 -12.16 -9.89 -14.65
C MET A 1 -10.76 -9.64 -14.12
N LEU A 2 -10.40 -10.32 -13.03
CA LEU A 2 -9.15 -10.13 -12.27
C LEU A 2 -8.05 -10.95 -12.97
N SER A 3 -7.15 -10.30 -13.69
CA SER A 3 -5.98 -10.94 -14.30
C SER A 3 -4.73 -10.59 -13.51
N TYR A 4 -4.58 -11.20 -12.35
CA TYR A 4 -3.28 -11.29 -11.69
C TYR A 4 -2.74 -12.70 -11.98
N LEU A 5 -1.70 -12.76 -12.82
CA LEU A 5 -0.85 -13.91 -13.17
C LEU A 5 -1.43 -14.96 -14.15
N GLU A 6 -0.69 -15.23 -15.23
CA GLU A 6 -0.69 -16.54 -15.88
C GLU A 6 0.42 -17.40 -15.23
N PRO A 7 0.07 -18.46 -14.48
CA PRO A 7 1.04 -19.33 -13.79
C PRO A 7 2.11 -19.95 -14.70
N HIS A 8 1.83 -20.00 -16.01
CA HIS A 8 2.69 -20.60 -17.02
C HIS A 8 4.05 -19.92 -17.19
N TYR A 9 4.17 -18.60 -16.94
CA TYR A 9 5.42 -17.87 -17.15
C TYR A 9 6.44 -18.09 -16.02
N ILE A 10 5.97 -18.26 -14.78
CA ILE A 10 6.86 -18.51 -13.63
C ILE A 10 7.50 -19.90 -13.79
N LEU A 11 6.71 -20.90 -14.17
CA LEU A 11 7.13 -22.30 -14.25
C LEU A 11 8.15 -22.62 -15.35
N THR A 12 8.27 -21.78 -16.37
CA THR A 12 9.14 -22.05 -17.53
C THR A 12 10.54 -21.47 -17.38
N THR A 13 10.76 -20.54 -16.44
CA THR A 13 12.01 -19.77 -16.31
C THR A 13 12.70 -19.90 -14.95
N SER A 14 12.02 -20.42 -13.92
CA SER A 14 12.54 -20.42 -12.55
C SER A 14 13.32 -21.70 -12.18
N ASP A 15 14.52 -21.54 -11.61
CA ASP A 15 15.35 -22.62 -11.05
C ASP A 15 14.60 -23.34 -9.91
N ARG A 16 14.63 -24.67 -9.89
CA ARG A 16 14.05 -25.51 -8.83
C ARG A 16 14.48 -25.06 -7.43
N LYS A 17 15.73 -24.61 -7.26
CA LYS A 17 16.22 -24.12 -5.96
C LYS A 17 15.48 -22.87 -5.48
N PHE A 18 15.11 -21.99 -6.41
CA PHE A 18 14.35 -20.77 -6.10
C PHE A 18 12.96 -21.11 -5.57
N TYR A 19 12.29 -22.09 -6.17
CA TYR A 19 11.00 -22.59 -5.67
C TYR A 19 11.08 -23.19 -4.28
N GLU A 20 12.09 -24.04 -4.04
CA GLU A 20 12.28 -24.66 -2.72
C GLU A 20 12.57 -23.61 -1.64
N GLN A 21 13.24 -22.51 -1.99
CA GLN A 21 13.46 -21.39 -1.08
C GLN A 21 12.18 -20.58 -0.85
N GLY A 22 11.46 -20.21 -1.91
CA GLY A 22 10.19 -19.47 -1.79
C GLY A 22 9.15 -20.22 -0.97
N GLN A 23 9.04 -21.55 -1.16
CA GLN A 23 8.16 -22.40 -0.38
C GLN A 23 8.52 -22.40 1.12
N LYS A 24 9.81 -22.45 1.46
CA LYS A 24 10.25 -22.38 2.88
C LYS A 24 9.91 -21.03 3.51
N GLU A 25 10.11 -19.92 2.79
CA GLU A 25 9.76 -18.60 3.31
C GLU A 25 8.25 -18.43 3.46
N TYR A 26 7.47 -18.95 2.52
CA TYR A 26 6.02 -19.02 2.61
C TYR A 26 5.53 -19.81 3.83
N GLU A 27 6.07 -21.01 4.06
CA GLU A 27 5.73 -21.84 5.22
C GLU A 27 6.08 -21.15 6.54
N LYS A 28 7.24 -20.48 6.62
CA LYS A 28 7.60 -19.67 7.79
C LYS A 28 6.63 -18.52 8.00
N TYR A 29 6.22 -17.83 6.94
CA TYR A 29 5.24 -16.76 7.05
C TYR A 29 3.91 -17.29 7.60
N GLN A 30 3.43 -18.42 7.07
CA GLN A 30 2.19 -19.03 7.55
C GLN A 30 2.23 -19.44 9.02
N GLN A 31 3.39 -19.93 9.48
CA GLN A 31 3.59 -20.34 10.87
C GLN A 31 3.64 -19.14 11.83
N ASN A 32 4.24 -18.03 11.41
CA ASN A 32 4.53 -16.90 12.29
C ASN A 32 3.48 -15.78 12.24
N PHE A 33 2.79 -15.61 11.11
CA PHE A 33 1.95 -14.44 10.88
C PHE A 33 0.50 -14.79 10.52
N ASP A 34 0.28 -15.65 9.52
CA ASP A 34 -1.06 -15.95 9.03
C ASP A 34 -1.16 -17.33 8.39
N SER A 35 -1.78 -18.28 9.11
CA SER A 35 -2.02 -19.63 8.61
C SER A 35 -2.98 -19.66 7.40
N ASN A 36 -3.84 -18.65 7.26
CA ASN A 36 -4.84 -18.52 6.19
C ASN A 36 -4.39 -17.50 5.14
N PHE A 37 -3.18 -17.68 4.62
CA PHE A 37 -2.57 -16.75 3.68
C PHE A 37 -3.49 -16.38 2.51
N THR A 38 -3.58 -15.08 2.26
CA THR A 38 -4.09 -14.51 1.03
C THR A 38 -3.15 -13.41 0.56
N VAL A 39 -3.02 -13.21 -0.77
CA VAL A 39 -2.17 -12.14 -1.32
C VAL A 39 -2.64 -10.77 -0.81
N ASN A 40 -3.95 -10.52 -0.78
CA ASN A 40 -4.49 -9.27 -0.27
C ASN A 40 -4.20 -9.08 1.23
N GLY A 41 -4.33 -10.13 2.04
CA GLY A 41 -3.99 -10.09 3.46
C GLY A 41 -2.51 -9.81 3.69
N PHE A 42 -1.63 -10.46 2.92
CA PHE A 42 -0.20 -10.18 2.94
C PHE A 42 0.11 -8.72 2.60
N LEU A 43 -0.42 -8.18 1.52
CA LEU A 43 -0.19 -6.78 1.12
C LEU A 43 -0.72 -5.78 2.16
N MET A 44 -1.84 -6.09 2.82
CA MET A 44 -2.40 -5.27 3.89
C MET A 44 -1.58 -5.32 5.19
N ASN A 45 -0.95 -6.46 5.47
CA ASN A 45 -0.12 -6.65 6.67
C ASN A 45 1.30 -6.10 6.48
N ALA A 46 1.87 -6.26 5.29
CA ALA A 46 3.22 -5.80 4.97
C ALA A 46 3.31 -4.29 4.78
N GLY A 47 2.23 -3.61 4.37
CA GLY A 47 2.24 -2.16 4.19
C GLY A 47 2.22 -1.39 5.52
N PHE A 48 2.81 -0.20 5.50
CA PHE A 48 2.92 0.72 6.63
C PHE A 48 1.61 0.96 7.39
N GLN A 49 1.72 1.23 8.71
CA GLN A 49 0.59 1.70 9.49
C GLN A 49 0.39 3.21 9.31
N CYS A 50 -0.82 3.68 9.57
CA CYS A 50 -1.16 5.10 9.49
C CYS A 50 -0.22 5.97 10.34
N SER A 51 0.12 5.53 11.55
CA SER A 51 1.01 6.26 12.47
C SER A 51 2.45 6.35 11.98
N ASP A 52 2.88 5.43 11.10
CA ASP A 52 4.23 5.43 10.55
C ASP A 52 4.34 6.48 9.44
N LEU A 53 3.26 6.67 8.68
CA LEU A 53 3.21 7.60 7.54
C LEU A 53 2.69 8.99 7.94
N LEU A 54 1.51 9.09 8.54
CA LEU A 54 0.84 10.36 8.81
C LEU A 54 1.23 10.89 10.19
N GLN A 55 2.12 11.89 10.20
CA GLN A 55 2.68 12.45 11.44
C GLN A 55 1.81 13.58 11.99
N ILE A 56 1.39 14.51 11.13
CA ILE A 56 0.57 15.67 11.53
C ILE A 56 -0.50 15.92 10.47
N CYS A 57 -1.75 16.02 10.91
CA CYS A 57 -2.86 16.46 10.07
C CYS A 57 -3.47 17.72 10.65
N THR A 58 -3.60 18.74 9.80
CA THR A 58 -4.28 19.99 10.16
C THR A 58 -5.34 20.35 9.14
N PHE A 59 -6.38 21.02 9.59
CA PHE A 59 -7.39 21.59 8.72
C PHE A 59 -7.71 22.99 9.22
N GLY A 60 -7.56 24.00 8.35
CA GLY A 60 -7.74 25.39 8.78
C GLY A 60 -6.79 25.82 9.90
N GLY A 61 -5.60 25.22 9.98
CA GLY A 61 -4.62 25.47 11.04
C GLY A 61 -4.88 24.75 12.37
N GLN A 62 -5.94 23.97 12.49
CA GLN A 62 -6.23 23.16 13.68
C GLN A 62 -5.83 21.70 13.48
N ILE A 63 -5.19 21.10 14.48
CA ILE A 63 -4.70 19.71 14.44
C ILE A 63 -5.84 18.74 14.74
N PHE A 64 -5.88 17.62 14.02
CA PHE A 64 -6.76 16.50 14.33
C PHE A 64 -6.00 15.17 14.22
N ASP A 65 -6.59 14.11 14.79
CA ASP A 65 -6.04 12.76 14.69
C ASP A 65 -6.19 12.22 13.25
N CYS A 66 -5.06 12.10 12.56
CA CYS A 66 -4.99 11.55 11.21
C CYS A 66 -5.63 10.17 11.11
N CYS A 67 -5.32 9.28 12.06
CA CYS A 67 -5.60 7.85 11.96
C CYS A 67 -7.00 7.50 12.44
N LYS A 68 -7.63 8.36 13.25
CA LYS A 68 -9.04 8.24 13.60
C LYS A 68 -9.97 8.29 12.39
N TYR A 69 -9.63 9.11 11.39
CA TYR A 69 -10.48 9.36 10.21
C TYR A 69 -9.90 8.80 8.92
N THR A 70 -8.94 7.89 9.02
CA THR A 70 -8.26 7.30 7.86
C THR A 70 -8.44 5.79 7.87
N HIS A 71 -8.78 5.24 6.70
CA HIS A 71 -8.98 3.82 6.52
C HIS A 71 -8.02 3.26 5.47
N TYR A 72 -7.61 2.01 5.68
CA TYR A 72 -6.78 1.31 4.71
C TYR A 72 -7.62 0.82 3.53
N ILE A 73 -7.14 1.08 2.32
CA ILE A 73 -7.70 0.54 1.08
C ILE A 73 -6.59 -0.12 0.27
N LEU A 74 -6.87 -1.28 -0.31
CA LEU A 74 -5.93 -1.95 -1.19
C LEU A 74 -6.17 -1.48 -2.62
N THR A 75 -5.10 -1.04 -3.29
CA THR A 75 -5.11 -0.60 -4.69
C THR A 75 -4.04 -1.32 -5.50
N ASP A 76 -3.94 -1.05 -6.80
CA ASP A 76 -2.85 -1.54 -7.64
C ASP A 76 -1.47 -1.03 -7.19
N LEU A 77 -1.40 0.00 -6.32
CA LEU A 77 -0.18 0.53 -5.70
C LEU A 77 0.11 -0.09 -4.32
N GLY A 78 -0.69 -1.07 -3.88
CA GLY A 78 -0.59 -1.66 -2.55
C GLY A 78 -1.53 -1.01 -1.54
N LYS A 79 -1.16 -1.07 -0.25
CA LYS A 79 -1.94 -0.55 0.87
C LYS A 79 -1.87 0.97 0.90
N CYS A 80 -2.99 1.63 0.64
CA CYS A 80 -3.13 3.08 0.69
C CYS A 80 -3.99 3.51 1.89
N LEU A 81 -3.84 4.77 2.26
CA LEU A 81 -4.61 5.44 3.30
C LEU A 81 -5.64 6.37 2.66
N ARG A 82 -6.92 6.22 3.01
CA ARG A 82 -8.01 7.10 2.56
C ARG A 82 -8.57 7.84 3.77
N MET A 83 -8.44 9.16 3.76
CA MET A 83 -9.00 10.02 4.80
C MET A 83 -10.44 10.43 4.46
N GLU A 84 -11.34 10.25 5.42
CA GLU A 84 -12.77 10.56 5.29
C GLU A 84 -13.10 11.83 6.09
N LEU A 85 -12.84 12.98 5.47
CA LEU A 85 -13.06 14.29 6.09
C LEU A 85 -14.55 14.57 6.37
N GLU A 86 -15.47 13.94 5.66
CA GLU A 86 -16.92 14.07 5.92
C GLU A 86 -17.28 13.49 7.28
N THR A 87 -16.85 12.26 7.56
CA THR A 87 -17.00 11.60 8.87
C THR A 87 -16.29 12.40 9.97
N ALA A 88 -15.08 12.87 9.68
CA ALA A 88 -14.35 13.75 10.59
C ALA A 88 -15.15 15.02 10.92
N ALA A 89 -15.75 15.64 9.90
CA ALA A 89 -16.56 16.83 10.05
C ALA A 89 -17.87 16.57 10.81
N GLU A 90 -18.47 15.39 10.72
CA GLU A 90 -19.66 15.04 11.52
C GLU A 90 -19.39 15.02 13.02
N GLU A 91 -18.25 14.46 13.43
CA GLU A 91 -17.82 14.39 14.84
C GLU A 91 -17.20 15.70 15.33
N GLU A 92 -16.35 16.30 14.51
CA GLU A 92 -15.60 17.51 14.80
C GLU A 92 -16.20 18.67 14.01
N ASN A 93 -17.17 19.37 14.60
CA ASN A 93 -17.93 20.43 13.91
C ASN A 93 -17.05 21.53 13.27
N TRP A 94 -15.82 21.72 13.74
CA TRP A 94 -14.86 22.70 13.21
C TRP A 94 -14.19 22.24 11.90
N LEU A 95 -14.22 20.93 11.58
CA LEU A 95 -13.80 20.37 10.28
C LEU A 95 -14.86 20.56 9.18
N LYS A 96 -16.03 21.11 9.50
CA LYS A 96 -17.08 21.39 8.52
C LYS A 96 -16.72 22.63 7.70
N LYS A 97 -16.58 22.42 6.38
CA LYS A 97 -16.55 23.44 5.32
C LYS A 97 -15.47 24.51 5.50
N GLN A 98 -14.51 24.49 4.59
CA GLN A 98 -13.60 25.61 4.40
C GLN A 98 -14.39 26.89 4.05
N TYR A 99 -14.37 27.88 4.95
CA TYR A 99 -15.07 29.16 4.76
C TYR A 99 -14.31 30.13 3.85
N GLU A 100 -12.99 30.02 3.81
CA GLU A 100 -12.10 30.91 3.07
C GLU A 100 -11.15 30.10 2.20
N SER A 101 -10.90 30.54 0.97
CA SER A 101 -9.86 29.93 0.12
C SER A 101 -8.46 30.20 0.67
N GLY A 102 -7.51 29.35 0.31
CA GLY A 102 -6.09 29.53 0.66
C GLY A 102 -5.47 28.29 1.28
N ILE A 103 -4.15 28.18 1.17
CA ILE A 103 -3.37 27.01 1.64
C ILE A 103 -3.50 26.78 3.15
N ASN A 104 -3.74 27.85 3.92
CA ASN A 104 -3.90 27.78 5.38
C ASN A 104 -5.29 27.33 5.83
N ASN A 105 -6.25 27.31 4.91
CA ASN A 105 -7.67 27.11 5.22
C ASN A 105 -8.19 25.72 4.80
N GLY A 106 -7.32 24.88 4.23
CA GLY A 106 -7.65 23.51 3.81
C GLY A 106 -6.95 22.45 4.64
N LEU A 107 -6.95 21.21 4.14
CA LEU A 107 -6.20 20.09 4.70
C LEU A 107 -4.70 20.26 4.44
N GLN A 108 -3.89 20.10 5.49
CA GLN A 108 -2.44 19.93 5.38
C GLN A 108 -2.04 18.65 6.10
N VAL A 109 -1.21 17.85 5.46
CA VAL A 109 -0.71 16.59 5.99
C VAL A 109 0.82 16.62 5.90
N ILE A 110 1.48 16.38 7.03
CA ILE A 110 2.91 16.11 7.09
C ILE A 110 3.04 14.60 7.21
N ALA A 111 3.68 14.01 6.20
CA ALA A 111 3.88 12.57 6.13
C ALA A 111 5.38 12.22 6.10
N ASP A 112 5.72 11.09 6.72
CA ASP A 112 7.00 10.43 6.58
C ASP A 112 6.86 9.32 5.53
N VAL A 113 7.69 9.35 4.50
CA VAL A 113 7.63 8.42 3.37
C VAL A 113 8.48 7.17 3.63
N ARG A 114 9.20 7.10 4.76
CA ARG A 114 9.99 5.92 5.17
C ARG A 114 10.85 5.34 4.03
N GLN A 115 11.62 6.21 3.38
CA GLN A 115 12.49 5.85 2.25
C GLN A 115 13.55 4.79 2.63
N ASP A 116 13.85 4.66 3.92
CA ASP A 116 14.73 3.62 4.48
C ASP A 116 14.15 2.20 4.35
N GLU A 117 12.83 2.07 4.22
CA GLU A 117 12.13 0.79 4.04
C GLU A 117 11.70 0.56 2.58
N GLU A 118 12.09 1.45 1.66
CA GLU A 118 11.89 1.23 0.23
C GLU A 118 12.75 0.05 -0.24
N MET A 119 12.12 -0.90 -0.95
CA MET A 119 12.85 -2.03 -1.51
C MET A 119 13.76 -1.51 -2.63
N ASP A 120 15.07 -1.62 -2.46
CA ASP A 120 16.01 -1.24 -3.50
C ASP A 120 15.91 -2.21 -4.67
N TYR A 121 15.41 -1.72 -5.81
CA TYR A 121 15.26 -2.51 -7.04
C TYR A 121 16.58 -3.05 -7.58
N PHE A 122 17.72 -2.54 -7.13
CA PHE A 122 19.05 -3.05 -7.50
C PHE A 122 19.52 -4.25 -6.65
N GLU A 123 18.94 -4.48 -5.47
CA GLU A 123 19.23 -5.66 -4.64
C GLU A 123 18.27 -6.83 -4.92
N ILE A 124 17.17 -6.53 -5.60
CA ILE A 124 16.27 -7.53 -6.18
C ILE A 124 16.95 -8.02 -7.47
N ASN A 125 17.51 -9.25 -7.47
CA ASN A 125 18.04 -9.88 -8.68
C ASN A 125 17.10 -9.64 -9.89
N ASP A 126 17.67 -9.37 -11.07
CA ASP A 126 16.92 -9.02 -12.29
C ASP A 126 15.68 -9.91 -12.52
N GLU A 127 15.78 -11.21 -12.20
CA GLU A 127 14.68 -12.18 -12.29
C GLU A 127 13.51 -11.89 -11.33
N ILE A 128 13.77 -11.49 -10.08
CA ILE A 128 12.71 -11.16 -9.11
C ILE A 128 12.10 -9.79 -9.46
N SER A 129 12.93 -8.85 -9.95
CA SER A 129 12.46 -7.55 -10.44
C SER A 129 11.52 -7.73 -11.63
N ASP A 130 11.85 -8.64 -12.55
CA ASP A 130 11.00 -8.99 -13.68
C ASP A 130 9.73 -9.71 -13.24
N ILE A 131 9.78 -10.63 -12.26
CA ILE A 131 8.58 -11.26 -11.71
C ILE A 131 7.66 -10.22 -11.05
N LEU A 132 8.20 -9.29 -10.26
CA LEU A 132 7.40 -8.22 -9.63
C LEU A 132 6.84 -7.26 -10.69
N ARG A 133 7.65 -6.85 -11.67
CA ARG A 133 7.22 -6.02 -12.80
C ARG A 133 6.11 -6.68 -13.61
N MET A 134 6.23 -7.98 -13.91
CA MET A 134 5.21 -8.74 -14.64
C MET A 134 3.96 -8.98 -13.79
N SER A 135 4.10 -9.13 -12.48
CA SER A 135 2.99 -9.35 -11.55
C SER A 135 2.11 -8.10 -11.34
N PHE A 136 2.69 -6.90 -11.45
CA PHE A 136 1.98 -5.63 -11.22
C PHE A 136 1.79 -4.77 -12.47
N ARG A 137 2.19 -5.22 -13.66
CA ARG A 137 1.95 -4.48 -14.90
C ARG A 137 0.47 -4.52 -15.28
N LYS A 138 -0.20 -3.39 -15.12
CA LYS A 138 -1.52 -3.13 -15.69
C LYS A 138 -1.46 -3.28 -17.22
N ASN A 139 -2.39 -4.03 -17.80
CA ASN A 139 -2.69 -3.99 -19.23
C ASN A 139 -3.20 -2.59 -19.60
N GLY A 140 -2.29 -1.69 -19.93
CA GLY A 140 -2.57 -0.39 -20.51
C GLY A 140 -1.88 -0.27 -21.85
N GLY A 141 -2.61 -0.50 -22.94
CA GLY A 141 -2.23 -0.10 -24.30
C GLY A 141 -2.25 -1.22 -25.32
N GLY A 142 -3.31 -1.29 -26.11
CA GLY A 142 -3.41 -2.19 -27.26
C GLY A 142 -4.77 -2.16 -27.96
N GLY A 143 -5.31 -0.96 -28.20
CA GLY A 143 -6.44 -0.76 -29.08
C GLY A 143 -6.10 0.29 -30.13
N ILE A 144 -5.59 -0.16 -31.27
CA ILE A 144 -6.00 0.17 -32.65
C ILE A 144 -5.71 -1.07 -33.49
#